data_AF-A0A2E5ER27-F1
#
_entry.id   AF-A0A2E5ER27-F1
#
_cell.length_a   1.000
_cell.length_b   1.000
_cell.length_c   1.000
_cell.angle_alpha   90.00
_cell.angle_beta   90.00
_cell.angle_gamma   90.00
#
_symmetry.space_group_name_H-M   'P 1'
#
loop_
_entity.id
_entity.type
_entity.pdbx_description
1 polymer ?
#
loop_
_entity_poly.entity_id
_entity_poly.type
_entity_poly.pdbx_seq_one_letter_code
_entity_poly.pdbx_strand_id
1 'polypeptide(L)'
;MIIVISIAPDDSVVQQVFKAMGSAPLYQKLCNSQQSFRARLNPKPWRCDLKRPNVRRPFTDSRYERQFDAWEQEYKRVSEEYRVCQHLTDFGSQPIHPDLEKLVSEHDELTGVDKELTLA
;
A
#
# COMPACT_ATOMS: atom_id res chain seq x y z
N MET A 1 16.47 11.42 -27.62
CA MET A 1 15.93 12.24 -26.52
C MET A 1 14.69 11.53 -26.00
N ILE A 2 14.79 10.77 -24.91
CA ILE A 2 13.61 10.15 -24.30
C ILE A 2 12.95 11.27 -23.48
N ILE A 3 11.77 11.72 -23.91
CA ILE A 3 10.95 12.62 -23.11
C ILE A 3 10.39 11.79 -21.97
N VAL A 4 10.95 11.94 -20.77
CA VAL A 4 10.32 11.42 -19.56
C VAL A 4 9.17 12.37 -19.23
N ILE A 5 7.95 11.99 -19.61
CA ILE A 5 6.76 12.67 -19.14
C ILE A 5 6.59 12.27 -17.68
N SER A 6 6.92 13.20 -16.77
CA SER A 6 6.59 13.02 -15.35
C SER A 6 5.08 13.17 -15.19
N ILE A 7 4.45 12.19 -14.52
CA ILE A 7 3.02 12.22 -14.20
C ILE A 7 2.89 12.60 -12.73
N ALA A 8 2.29 13.75 -12.46
CA ALA A 8 2.06 14.26 -11.11
C ALA A 8 0.70 13.77 -10.56
N PRO A 9 0.53 13.62 -9.23
CA PRO A 9 -0.73 13.12 -8.65
C PRO A 9 -1.98 13.98 -8.91
N ASP A 10 -1.81 15.25 -9.25
CA ASP A 10 -2.86 16.19 -9.62
C ASP A 10 -3.16 16.26 -11.12
N ASP A 11 -2.41 15.51 -11.95
CA ASP A 11 -2.68 15.43 -13.38
C ASP A 11 -4.05 14.81 -13.67
N SER A 12 -4.71 15.33 -14.70
CA SER A 12 -6.03 14.85 -15.12
C SER A 12 -6.02 13.37 -15.54
N VAL A 13 -4.91 12.87 -16.08
CA VAL A 13 -4.76 11.45 -16.44
C VAL A 13 -4.81 10.55 -15.20
N VAL A 14 -4.23 10.99 -14.08
CA VAL A 14 -4.24 10.24 -12.82
C VAL A 14 -5.65 10.12 -12.27
N GLN A 15 -6.48 11.16 -12.39
CA GLN A 15 -7.89 11.09 -12.00
C GLN A 15 -8.68 10.06 -12.81
N GLN A 16 -8.38 9.94 -14.11
CA GLN A 16 -8.99 8.91 -14.98
C GLN A 16 -8.55 7.50 -14.54
N VAL A 17 -7.26 7.31 -14.25
CA VAL A 17 -6.72 6.04 -13.75
C VAL A 17 -7.34 5.67 -12.40
N PHE A 18 -7.44 6.61 -11.45
CA PHE A 18 -8.07 6.35 -10.16
C PHE A 18 -9.54 5.93 -10.30
N LYS A 19 -10.28 6.55 -11.23
CA LYS A 19 -11.66 6.16 -11.53
C LYS A 19 -11.72 4.76 -12.14
N ALA A 20 -10.88 4.47 -13.13
CA ALA A 20 -10.85 3.16 -13.79
C ALA A 20 -10.50 2.02 -12.82
N MET A 21 -9.58 2.27 -11.88
CA MET A 21 -9.13 1.30 -10.89
C MET A 21 -10.00 1.24 -9.61
N GLY A 22 -11.05 2.06 -9.51
CA GLY A 22 -11.90 2.13 -8.32
C GLY A 22 -11.13 2.53 -7.04
N SER A 23 -10.14 3.41 -7.18
CA SER A 23 -9.26 3.81 -6.07
C SER A 23 -10.03 4.50 -4.94
N ALA A 24 -9.68 4.21 -3.68
CA ALA A 24 -10.41 4.75 -2.54
C ALA A 24 -10.33 6.29 -2.45
N PRO A 25 -11.43 7.02 -2.17
CA PRO A 25 -11.42 8.50 -2.15
C PRO A 25 -10.37 9.13 -1.23
N LEU A 26 -10.14 8.54 -0.05
CA LEU A 26 -9.11 9.03 0.87
C LEU A 26 -7.70 8.88 0.29
N TYR A 27 -7.42 7.80 -0.43
CA TYR A 27 -6.13 7.58 -1.08
C TYR A 27 -5.89 8.65 -2.15
N GLN A 28 -6.88 8.93 -3.00
CA GLN A 28 -6.80 9.96 -4.03
C GLN A 28 -6.52 11.34 -3.42
N LYS A 29 -7.28 11.69 -2.36
CA LYS A 29 -7.10 12.95 -1.63
C LYS A 29 -5.68 13.08 -1.05
N LEU A 30 -5.16 12.03 -0.43
CA LEU A 30 -3.82 12.04 0.15
C LEU A 30 -2.74 12.19 -0.93
N CYS A 31 -2.87 11.49 -2.06
CA CYS A 31 -1.90 11.59 -3.15
C CYS A 31 -1.83 13.02 -3.71
N ASN A 32 -2.99 13.65 -3.92
CA ASN A 32 -3.07 15.04 -4.38
C ASN A 32 -2.51 16.01 -3.33
N SER A 33 -2.96 15.93 -2.07
CA SER A 33 -2.52 16.88 -1.03
C SER A 33 -1.03 16.81 -0.69
N GLN A 34 -0.40 15.67 -0.90
CA GLN A 34 0.99 15.41 -0.51
C GLN A 34 1.91 15.18 -1.69
N GLN A 35 1.39 15.36 -2.91
CA GLN A 35 2.15 15.25 -4.17
C GLN A 35 3.01 13.97 -4.22
N SER A 36 2.43 12.86 -3.79
CA SER A 36 3.11 11.54 -3.78
C SER A 36 2.13 10.39 -3.98
N PHE A 37 2.51 9.42 -4.82
CA PHE A 37 1.86 8.11 -4.85
C PHE A 37 2.35 7.27 -3.68
N ARG A 38 1.52 6.33 -3.22
CA ARG A 38 1.79 5.56 -2.00
C ARG A 38 1.58 4.08 -2.27
N ALA A 39 2.67 3.31 -2.24
CA ALA A 39 2.57 1.86 -2.17
C ALA A 39 2.07 1.45 -0.78
N ARG A 40 1.29 0.37 -0.72
CA ARG A 40 0.84 -0.23 0.53
C ARG A 40 1.66 -1.49 0.77
N LEU A 41 2.40 -1.53 1.87
CA LEU A 41 3.31 -2.63 2.19
C LEU A 41 2.70 -3.73 3.06
N ASN A 42 1.58 -3.44 3.74
CA ASN A 42 0.88 -4.41 4.61
C ASN A 42 -0.60 -4.51 4.21
N PRO A 43 -1.29 -5.65 4.37
CA PRO A 43 -2.68 -5.80 3.94
C PRO A 43 -3.62 -4.90 4.75
N LYS A 44 -4.83 -4.64 4.25
CA LYS A 44 -5.86 -3.95 5.06
C LYS A 44 -6.39 -4.95 6.09
N PRO A 45 -6.54 -4.61 7.38
CA PRO A 45 -6.95 -5.58 8.40
C PRO A 45 -8.22 -6.36 8.02
N TRP A 46 -9.21 -5.70 7.44
CA TRP A 46 -10.48 -6.31 7.04
C TRP A 46 -10.39 -7.23 5.81
N ARG A 47 -9.24 -7.28 5.13
CA ARG A 47 -8.92 -8.27 4.09
C ARG A 47 -8.27 -9.53 4.66
N CYS A 48 -7.86 -9.48 5.93
CA CYS A 48 -7.32 -10.60 6.70
C CYS A 48 -8.29 -11.02 7.82
N ASP A 49 -9.60 -10.81 7.60
CA ASP A 49 -10.67 -11.07 8.58
C ASP A 49 -10.52 -10.39 9.97
N LEU A 50 -9.67 -9.37 10.06
CA LEU A 50 -9.43 -8.62 11.29
C LEU A 50 -10.15 -7.27 11.28
N LYS A 51 -10.96 -7.01 12.31
CA LYS A 51 -11.61 -5.71 12.48
C LYS A 51 -10.57 -4.61 12.78
N ARG A 52 -10.87 -3.37 12.41
CA ARG A 52 -10.04 -2.21 12.80
C ARG A 52 -10.06 -2.01 14.32
N PRO A 53 -9.00 -1.46 14.92
CA PRO A 53 -8.98 -1.20 16.35
C PRO A 53 -9.98 -0.08 16.65
N ASN A 54 -10.84 -0.30 17.65
CA ASN A 54 -11.81 0.70 18.09
C ASN A 54 -11.17 1.63 19.14
N VAL A 55 -10.17 2.40 18.72
CA VAL A 55 -9.43 3.34 19.57
C VAL A 55 -9.28 4.68 18.84
N ARG A 56 -9.40 5.78 19.59
CA ARG A 56 -9.16 7.13 19.07
C ARG A 56 -7.75 7.59 19.46
N ARG A 57 -7.08 8.32 18.56
CA ARG A 57 -5.82 9.01 18.82
C ARG A 57 -6.06 10.53 18.99
N PRO A 58 -5.27 11.23 19.83
CA PRO A 58 -4.29 10.69 20.78
C PRO A 58 -4.97 9.81 21.85
N PHE A 59 -4.24 8.87 22.44
CA PHE A 59 -4.80 8.01 23.48
C PHE A 59 -5.14 8.84 24.71
N THR A 60 -6.35 8.68 25.23
CA THR A 60 -6.80 9.40 26.43
C THR A 60 -6.41 8.69 27.72
N ASP A 61 -6.08 7.39 27.64
CA ASP A 61 -5.67 6.54 28.76
C ASP A 61 -4.89 5.32 28.22
N SER A 62 -3.93 4.83 29.02
CA SER A 62 -3.18 3.59 28.90
C SER A 62 -4.01 2.35 28.55
N ARG A 63 -5.31 2.30 28.91
CA ARG A 63 -6.21 1.22 28.48
C ARG A 63 -6.33 1.14 26.96
N TYR A 64 -6.49 2.26 26.27
CA TYR A 64 -6.65 2.29 24.82
C TYR A 64 -5.34 2.00 24.09
N GLU A 65 -4.21 2.35 24.72
CA GLU A 65 -2.88 1.98 24.26
C GLU A 65 -2.71 0.46 24.31
N ARG A 66 -2.93 -0.17 25.46
CA ARG A 66 -2.88 -1.64 25.60
C ARG A 66 -3.82 -2.37 24.64
N GLN A 67 -5.02 -1.83 24.42
CA GLN A 67 -5.97 -2.38 23.45
C GLN A 67 -5.44 -2.31 22.02
N PHE A 68 -4.81 -1.19 21.65
CA PHE A 68 -4.20 -1.05 20.33
C PHE A 68 -3.01 -1.98 20.16
N ASP A 69 -2.15 -2.11 21.17
CA ASP A 69 -0.97 -2.97 21.12
C ASP A 69 -1.36 -4.45 20.95
N ALA A 70 -2.38 -4.91 21.71
CA ALA A 70 -2.92 -6.25 21.55
C ALA A 70 -3.50 -6.48 20.15
N TRP A 71 -4.20 -5.48 19.61
CA TRP A 71 -4.69 -5.54 18.23
C TRP A 71 -3.55 -5.54 17.20
N GLU A 72 -2.50 -4.75 17.40
CA GLU A 72 -1.37 -4.66 16.48
C GLU A 72 -0.57 -5.97 16.44
N GLN A 73 -0.38 -6.62 17.58
CA GLN A 73 0.27 -7.94 17.66
C GLN A 73 -0.53 -8.99 16.89
N GLU A 74 -1.84 -9.03 17.09
CA GLU A 74 -2.70 -9.95 16.34
C GLU A 74 -2.70 -9.62 14.84
N TYR A 75 -2.76 -8.34 14.48
CA TYR A 75 -2.67 -7.89 13.09
C TYR A 75 -1.38 -8.35 12.40
N LYS A 76 -0.22 -8.17 13.07
CA LYS A 76 1.07 -8.63 12.55
C LYS A 76 1.03 -10.13 12.28
N ARG A 77 0.61 -10.92 13.27
CA ARG A 77 0.49 -12.38 13.16
C ARG A 77 -0.42 -12.83 12.02
N VAL A 78 -1.65 -12.30 11.91
CA VAL A 78 -2.59 -12.73 10.84
C VAL A 78 -2.16 -12.23 9.47
N SER A 79 -1.46 -11.09 9.39
CA SER A 79 -1.05 -10.52 8.11
C SER A 79 0.04 -11.32 7.40
N GLU A 80 0.81 -12.13 8.14
CA GLU A 80 1.88 -12.98 7.59
C GLU A 80 1.36 -14.08 6.66
N GLU A 81 0.09 -14.45 6.76
CA GLU A 81 -0.58 -15.45 5.92
C GLU A 81 -1.05 -14.89 4.56
N TYR A 82 -0.83 -13.60 4.32
CA TYR A 82 -1.31 -12.90 3.13
C TYR A 82 -0.19 -12.22 2.36
N ARG A 83 -0.37 -12.14 1.05
CA ARG A 83 0.35 -11.21 0.18
C ARG A 83 -0.51 -9.98 -0.09
N VAL A 84 0.14 -8.84 -0.29
CA VAL A 84 -0.54 -7.52 -0.41
C VAL A 84 -0.93 -7.19 -1.84
N CYS A 85 -0.12 -7.65 -2.79
CA CYS A 85 -0.35 -7.48 -4.21
C CYS A 85 0.03 -8.77 -4.96
N GLN A 86 -0.27 -8.78 -6.25
CA GLN A 86 0.14 -9.81 -7.18
C GLN A 86 0.76 -9.12 -8.39
N HIS A 87 1.90 -9.64 -8.84
CA HIS A 87 2.48 -9.23 -10.11
C HIS A 87 1.61 -9.78 -11.26
N LEU A 88 1.17 -8.89 -12.16
CA LEU A 88 0.32 -9.26 -13.30
C LEU A 88 1.10 -9.26 -14.61
N THR A 89 1.91 -8.22 -14.83
CA THR A 89 2.72 -8.03 -16.03
C THR A 89 3.64 -6.83 -15.84
N ASP A 90 4.68 -6.77 -16.67
CA ASP A 90 5.54 -5.59 -16.80
C ASP A 90 5.20 -4.80 -18.06
N PHE A 91 5.39 -3.49 -18.00
CA PHE A 91 5.24 -2.58 -19.14
C PHE A 91 6.50 -1.73 -19.31
N GLY A 92 6.89 -1.48 -20.56
CA GLY A 92 8.04 -0.64 -20.90
C GLY A 92 9.30 -1.44 -21.23
N SER A 93 10.41 -0.72 -21.39
CA SER A 93 11.70 -1.30 -21.78
C SER A 93 12.56 -1.60 -20.57
N GLN A 94 13.19 -2.77 -20.58
CA GLN A 94 14.26 -3.14 -19.65
C GLN A 94 15.63 -2.71 -20.21
N PRO A 95 16.66 -2.49 -19.37
CA PRO A 95 16.65 -2.60 -17.90
C PRO A 95 16.12 -1.33 -17.21
N ILE A 96 15.52 -1.49 -16.03
CA ILE A 96 15.19 -0.38 -15.13
C ILE A 96 16.46 0.21 -14.48
N HIS A 97 16.37 1.44 -13.97
CA HIS A 97 17.48 2.08 -13.28
C HIS A 97 17.84 1.30 -11.99
N PRO A 98 19.13 1.08 -11.66
CA PRO A 98 19.52 0.24 -10.51
C PRO A 98 18.91 0.67 -9.17
N ASP A 99 18.79 1.98 -8.91
CA ASP A 99 18.14 2.47 -7.68
C ASP A 99 16.65 2.13 -7.61
N LEU A 100 15.98 2.06 -8.77
CA LEU A 100 14.58 1.66 -8.85
C LEU A 100 14.45 0.14 -8.72
N GLU A 101 15.39 -0.63 -9.25
CA GLU A 101 15.43 -2.09 -9.09
C GLU A 101 15.50 -2.49 -7.63
N LYS A 102 16.39 -1.85 -6.86
CA LYS A 102 16.49 -2.07 -5.43
C LYS A 102 15.18 -1.72 -4.70
N LEU A 103 14.58 -0.57 -5.02
CA LEU A 103 13.32 -0.14 -4.40
C LEU A 103 12.16 -1.10 -4.71
N VAL A 104 12.07 -1.60 -5.95
CA VAL A 104 11.05 -2.57 -6.36
C VAL A 104 11.28 -3.90 -5.65
N SER A 105 12.52 -4.38 -5.57
CA SER A 105 12.86 -5.61 -4.84
C SER A 105 12.48 -5.53 -3.36
N GLU A 106 12.78 -4.41 -2.67
CA GLU A 106 12.38 -4.20 -1.28
C GLU A 106 10.84 -4.16 -1.13
N HIS A 107 10.14 -3.52 -2.06
CA HIS A 107 8.68 -3.53 -2.09
C HIS A 107 8.12 -4.95 -2.25
N ASP A 108 8.66 -5.73 -3.18
CA ASP A 108 8.19 -7.06 -3.52
C ASP A 108 8.41 -8.05 -2.37
N GLU A 109 9.54 -7.94 -1.68
CA GLU A 109 9.82 -8.70 -0.46
C GLU A 109 8.80 -8.38 0.65
N LEU A 110 8.58 -7.09 0.93
CA LEU A 110 7.67 -6.64 2.00
C LEU A 110 6.21 -6.98 1.72
N THR A 111 5.79 -6.90 0.45
CA THR A 111 4.42 -7.23 0.04
C THR A 111 4.17 -8.72 -0.14
N GLY A 112 5.24 -9.53 -0.18
CA GLY A 112 5.18 -10.97 -0.41
C GLY A 112 4.63 -11.32 -1.80
N VAL A 113 4.89 -10.49 -2.81
CA VAL A 113 4.32 -10.66 -4.16
C VAL A 113 4.64 -12.02 -4.77
N ASP A 114 5.85 -12.53 -4.51
CA ASP A 114 6.36 -13.83 -4.98
C ASP A 114 5.98 -15.01 -4.09
N LYS A 115 5.30 -14.76 -2.97
CA LYS A 115 4.87 -15.83 -2.05
C LYS A 115 3.56 -16.45 -2.52
N GLU A 116 3.43 -17.77 -2.35
CA GLU A 116 2.17 -18.50 -2.55
C GLU A 116 1.23 -18.33 -1.34
N LEU A 117 0.86 -17.09 -1.05
CA LEU A 117 -0.06 -16.72 0.01
C LEU A 117 -1.39 -16.21 -0.56
N THR A 118 -2.42 -16.22 0.26
CA THR A 118 -3.73 -15.64 -0.10
C THR A 118 -3.56 -14.16 -0.39
N LEU A 119 -4.14 -13.68 -1.51
CA LEU A 119 -4.17 -12.25 -1.81
C LEU A 119 -5.20 -11.58 -0.90
N ALA A 120 -4.75 -10.60 -0.10
CA ALA A 120 -5.62 -9.77 0.72
C ALA A 120 -6.36 -8.72 -0.11
#